data_AF-A0A975TGU1-F1
#
_entry.id   AF-A0A975TGU1-F1
#
_cell.length_a   1.000
_cell.length_b   1.000
_cell.length_c   1.000
_cell.angle_alpha   90.00
_cell.angle_beta   90.00
_cell.angle_gamma   90.00
#
_symmetry.space_group_name_H-M   'P 1'
#
loop_
_entity.id
_entity.type
_entity.pdbx_description
1 polymer ?
#
loop_
_entity_poly.entity_id
_entity_poly.type
_entity_poly.pdbx_seq_one_letter_code
_entity_poly.pdbx_strand_id
1 'polypeptide(L)'
;MDEERAGRLVSSLRARGVMAHMAHLGVYQCGVQIVLIEGGEAIWDMDEVLGLRAEVVEDGVLVGFVPHVRGSETFTEEQLVDVIATTQYDKEALRTPADDGPGPYLDEDPPYRGTGPVLPSRGYRRRLRLPWRPRRPG
;
A
#
# COMPACT_ATOMS: atom_id res chain seq x y z
N MET A 1 -8.97 3.18 -5.77
CA MET A 1 -9.90 4.25 -5.34
C MET A 1 -9.89 5.40 -6.34
N ASP A 2 -10.92 6.24 -6.30
CA ASP A 2 -11.09 7.46 -7.09
C ASP A 2 -10.35 8.67 -6.47
N GLU A 3 -10.17 9.73 -7.26
CA GLU A 3 -9.41 10.93 -6.89
C GLU A 3 -10.05 11.71 -5.75
N GLU A 4 -11.38 11.86 -5.76
CA GLU A 4 -12.10 12.61 -4.73
C GLU A 4 -11.97 11.93 -3.38
N ARG A 5 -12.18 10.61 -3.33
CA ARG A 5 -12.00 9.81 -2.12
C ARG A 5 -10.56 9.85 -1.62
N ALA A 6 -9.57 9.68 -2.51
CA ALA A 6 -8.16 9.80 -2.16
C ALA A 6 -7.83 11.18 -1.55
N GLY A 7 -8.40 12.26 -2.11
CA GLY A 7 -8.21 13.62 -1.64
C GLY A 7 -8.77 13.85 -0.23
N ARG A 8 -9.96 13.29 0.05
CA ARG A 8 -10.57 13.33 1.39
C ARG A 8 -9.71 12.58 2.41
N LEU A 9 -9.25 11.38 2.07
CA LEU A 9 -8.38 10.59 2.94
C LEU A 9 -7.06 11.31 3.25
N VAL A 10 -6.39 11.87 2.23
CA VAL A 10 -5.14 12.66 2.42
C VAL A 10 -5.38 13.84 3.35
N SER A 11 -6.49 14.55 3.17
CA SER A 11 -6.83 15.72 4.00
C SER A 11 -7.04 15.31 5.46
N SER A 12 -7.80 14.24 5.71
CA SER A 12 -8.05 13.71 7.06
C SER A 12 -6.79 13.16 7.74
N LEU A 13 -5.91 12.48 6.99
CA LEU A 13 -4.63 11.98 7.51
C LEU A 13 -3.68 13.12 7.88
N ARG A 14 -3.60 14.17 7.04
CA ARG A 14 -2.81 15.37 7.35
C ARG A 14 -3.31 16.10 8.58
N ALA A 15 -4.63 16.17 8.78
CA ALA A 15 -5.21 16.75 10.00
C ALA A 15 -4.80 16.00 11.27
N ARG A 16 -4.46 14.70 11.15
CA ARG A 16 -3.91 13.86 12.24
C ARG A 16 -2.37 13.92 12.34
N GLY A 17 -1.69 14.74 11.54
CA GLY A 17 -0.23 14.88 11.55
C GLY A 17 0.51 13.82 10.70
N VAL A 18 -0.20 13.01 9.92
CA VAL A 18 0.42 12.03 9.01
C VAL A 18 0.87 12.73 7.73
N MET A 19 2.12 12.47 7.30
CA MET A 19 2.67 12.99 6.05
C MET A 19 2.09 12.25 4.83
N ALA A 20 0.85 12.55 4.49
CA ALA A 20 0.14 11.92 3.38
C ALA A 20 0.17 12.78 2.10
N HIS A 21 0.20 12.13 0.94
CA HIS A 21 0.11 12.71 -0.40
C HIS A 21 -0.82 11.88 -1.26
N MET A 22 -1.40 12.49 -2.28
CA MET A 22 -2.16 11.74 -3.27
C MET A 22 -1.19 11.06 -4.24
N ALA A 23 -1.41 9.76 -4.49
CA ALA A 23 -0.67 8.98 -5.47
C ALA A 23 -1.54 8.74 -6.71
N HIS A 24 -1.03 9.08 -7.89
CA HIS A 24 -1.65 8.71 -9.16
C HIS A 24 -1.03 7.40 -9.65
N LEU A 25 -1.73 6.28 -9.44
CA LEU A 25 -1.29 4.92 -9.76
C LEU A 25 -1.60 4.54 -11.21
N GLY A 26 -2.55 5.24 -11.83
CA GLY A 26 -2.93 5.12 -13.23
C GLY A 26 -3.84 6.25 -13.66
N VAL A 27 -4.32 6.20 -14.91
CA VAL A 27 -5.20 7.25 -15.47
C VAL A 27 -6.49 7.41 -14.68
N TYR A 28 -7.04 6.31 -14.15
CA TYR A 28 -8.27 6.28 -13.36
C TYR A 28 -8.08 5.69 -11.96
N GLN A 29 -6.82 5.53 -11.53
CA GLN A 29 -6.51 4.89 -10.26
C GLN A 29 -5.69 5.85 -9.42
N CYS A 30 -6.29 6.27 -8.31
CA CYS A 30 -5.63 7.05 -7.28
C CYS A 30 -5.43 6.21 -6.02
N GLY A 31 -4.53 6.69 -5.17
CA GLY A 31 -4.22 6.12 -3.86
C GLY A 31 -3.68 7.19 -2.91
N VAL A 32 -3.26 6.75 -1.73
CA VAL A 32 -2.70 7.60 -0.68
C VAL A 32 -1.27 7.15 -0.41
N GLN A 33 -0.30 8.01 -0.67
CA GLN A 33 1.11 7.80 -0.32
C GLN A 33 1.40 8.40 1.05
N ILE A 34 2.07 7.65 1.92
CA ILE A 34 2.48 8.09 3.25
C ILE A 34 3.99 8.05 3.31
N VAL A 35 4.58 9.17 3.68
CA VAL A 35 6.02 9.27 3.88
C VAL A 35 6.36 8.76 5.28
N LEU A 36 7.17 7.71 5.34
CA LEU A 36 7.66 7.12 6.58
C LEU A 36 8.90 7.87 7.04
N ILE A 37 9.08 7.97 8.36
CA ILE A 37 10.18 8.72 8.98
C ILE A 37 11.55 8.15 8.59
N GLU A 38 11.63 6.83 8.34
CA GLU A 38 12.86 6.14 7.96
C GLU A 38 13.22 6.27 6.47
N GLY A 39 12.48 7.07 5.71
CA GLY A 39 12.74 7.32 4.27
C GLY A 39 12.01 6.36 3.32
N GLY A 40 11.19 5.45 3.86
CA GLY A 40 10.25 4.64 3.09
C GLY A 40 8.95 5.38 2.75
N GLU A 41 8.18 4.80 1.85
CA GLU A 41 6.88 5.29 1.42
C GLU A 41 5.87 4.13 1.45
N ALA A 42 4.71 4.33 2.07
CA ALA A 42 3.61 3.38 2.03
C ALA A 42 2.53 3.89 1.07
N ILE A 43 2.27 3.16 0.00
CA ILE A 43 1.28 3.50 -1.03
C ILE A 43 0.03 2.66 -0.77
N TRP A 44 -1.02 3.32 -0.33
CA TRP A 44 -2.32 2.72 -0.07
C TRP A 44 -3.22 2.84 -1.29
N ASP A 45 -3.80 1.72 -1.70
CA ASP A 45 -4.89 1.68 -2.67
C ASP A 45 -6.08 0.88 -2.11
N MET A 46 -7.22 1.06 -2.77
CA MET A 46 -8.39 0.24 -2.52
C MET A 46 -8.81 -0.36 -3.84
N ASP A 47 -8.99 -1.68 -3.81
CA ASP A 47 -9.48 -2.51 -4.88
C ASP A 47 -10.82 -3.13 -4.50
N GLU A 48 -11.68 -3.35 -5.49
CA GLU A 48 -13.04 -3.84 -5.28
C GLU A 48 -13.06 -5.31 -4.85
N VAL A 49 -12.02 -6.08 -5.17
CA VAL A 49 -11.92 -7.52 -4.91
C VAL A 49 -11.12 -7.78 -3.63
N LEU A 50 -10.04 -7.01 -3.43
CA LEU A 50 -9.08 -7.20 -2.35
C LEU A 50 -9.09 -6.07 -1.32
N GLY A 51 -10.10 -5.20 -1.29
CA GLY A 51 -10.23 -4.12 -0.32
C GLY A 51 -9.00 -3.19 -0.25
N LEU A 52 -8.74 -2.66 0.95
CA LEU A 52 -7.62 -1.78 1.28
C LEU A 52 -6.31 -2.58 1.35
N ARG A 53 -5.28 -2.10 0.65
CA ARG A 53 -3.94 -2.68 0.62
C ARG A 53 -2.90 -1.56 0.69
N ALA A 54 -1.70 -1.89 1.16
CA ALA A 54 -0.56 -0.99 1.06
C ALA A 54 0.68 -1.69 0.53
N GLU A 55 1.40 -1.01 -0.36
CA GLU A 55 2.74 -1.39 -0.80
C GLU A 55 3.76 -0.49 -0.12
N VAL A 56 4.79 -1.07 0.49
CA VAL A 56 5.86 -0.30 1.13
C VAL A 56 7.10 -0.32 0.26
N VAL A 57 7.59 0.88 -0.04
CA VAL A 57 8.70 1.14 -0.94
C VAL A 57 9.80 1.86 -0.18
N GLU A 58 11.03 1.37 -0.27
CA GLU A 58 12.23 2.01 0.31
C GLU A 58 13.23 2.25 -0.83
N ASP A 59 13.73 3.49 -0.97
CA ASP A 59 14.64 3.89 -2.07
C ASP A 59 14.13 3.58 -3.49
N GLY A 60 12.80 3.52 -3.65
CA GLY A 60 12.16 3.17 -4.92
C GLY A 60 12.13 1.67 -5.22
N VAL A 61 12.43 0.83 -4.23
CA VAL A 61 12.33 -0.63 -4.29
C VAL A 61 11.19 -1.08 -3.38
N LEU A 62 10.28 -1.90 -3.90
CA LEU A 62 9.23 -2.54 -3.11
C LEU A 62 9.86 -3.48 -2.08
N VAL A 63 9.66 -3.20 -0.79
CA VAL A 63 10.23 -3.97 0.32
C VAL A 63 9.21 -4.81 1.07
N GLY A 64 7.91 -4.53 0.90
CA GLY A 64 6.88 -5.31 1.54
C GLY A 64 5.47 -4.79 1.27
N PHE A 65 4.51 -5.41 1.95
CA PHE A 65 3.10 -5.07 1.85
C PHE A 65 2.50 -5.02 3.24
N VAL A 66 1.52 -4.14 3.45
CA VAL A 66 0.64 -4.27 4.60
C VAL A 66 -0.38 -5.37 4.28
N PRO A 67 -0.53 -6.38 5.16
CA PRO A 67 -1.50 -7.46 4.95
C PRO A 67 -2.89 -6.91 4.65
N HIS A 68 -3.60 -7.60 3.75
CA HIS A 68 -4.96 -7.23 3.37
C HIS A 68 -5.86 -7.11 4.61
N VAL A 69 -6.55 -5.98 4.72
CA VAL A 69 -7.52 -5.74 5.78
C VAL A 69 -8.88 -6.28 5.33
N ARG A 70 -9.25 -7.48 5.79
CA ARG A 70 -10.51 -8.14 5.41
C ARG A 70 -11.74 -7.31 5.80
N GLY A 71 -12.69 -7.15 4.90
CA GLY A 71 -13.92 -6.37 5.13
C GLY A 71 -13.78 -4.88 4.83
N SER A 72 -12.57 -4.42 4.49
CA SER A 72 -12.28 -3.00 4.22
C SER A 72 -12.93 -2.45 2.96
N GLU A 73 -13.46 -3.32 2.09
CA GLU A 73 -14.29 -2.95 0.95
C GLU A 73 -15.54 -2.13 1.35
N THR A 74 -16.03 -2.31 2.58
CA THR A 74 -17.20 -1.60 3.12
C THR A 74 -16.85 -0.48 4.11
N PHE A 75 -15.56 -0.24 4.36
CA PHE A 75 -15.16 0.72 5.39
C PHE A 75 -15.52 2.16 5.02
N THR A 76 -15.96 2.90 6.03
CA THR A 76 -16.14 4.34 5.92
C THR A 76 -14.78 5.04 5.79
N GLU A 77 -14.79 6.28 5.33
CA GLU A 77 -13.55 7.05 5.18
C GLU A 77 -12.82 7.23 6.52
N GLU A 78 -13.55 7.40 7.61
CA GLU A 78 -12.99 7.50 8.96
C GLU A 78 -12.32 6.21 9.38
N GLN A 79 -12.93 5.05 9.09
CA GLN A 79 -12.33 3.74 9.38
C GLN A 79 -11.06 3.50 8.57
N LEU A 80 -11.05 3.91 7.30
CA LEU A 80 -9.84 3.85 6.47
C LEU A 80 -8.73 4.73 7.02
N VAL A 81 -9.04 5.98 7.38
CA VAL A 81 -8.07 6.90 8.00
C VAL A 81 -7.52 6.30 9.29
N ASP A 82 -8.36 5.66 10.09
CA ASP A 82 -7.95 5.07 11.36
C ASP A 82 -7.02 3.87 11.18
N VAL A 83 -7.38 2.96 10.29
CA VAL A 83 -6.53 1.81 9.92
C VAL A 83 -5.19 2.30 9.40
N ILE A 84 -5.21 3.24 8.46
CA ILE A 84 -3.99 3.78 7.86
C ILE A 84 -3.12 4.47 8.91
N ALA A 85 -3.70 5.30 9.79
CA ALA A 85 -2.95 6.05 10.79
C ALA A 85 -2.40 5.16 11.93
N THR A 86 -3.02 4.02 12.21
CA THR A 86 -2.60 3.09 13.27
C THR A 86 -1.70 1.96 12.77
N THR A 87 -1.56 1.81 11.44
CA THR A 87 -0.70 0.78 10.84
C THR A 87 0.77 1.03 11.18
N GLN A 88 1.42 -0.01 11.68
CA GLN A 88 2.87 -0.01 11.90
C GLN A 88 3.58 -0.52 10.64
N TYR A 89 4.48 0.30 10.09
CA TYR A 89 5.20 0.01 8.85
C TYR A 89 6.59 -0.61 9.08
N ASP A 90 6.76 -1.33 10.19
CA ASP A 90 8.04 -1.97 10.54
C ASP A 90 8.35 -3.14 9.60
N LYS A 91 9.63 -3.35 9.25
CA LYS A 91 10.09 -4.41 8.34
C LYS A 91 9.68 -5.81 8.78
N GLU A 92 9.50 -6.05 10.08
CA GLU A 92 8.98 -7.32 10.61
C GLU A 92 7.47 -7.47 10.40
N ALA A 93 6.70 -6.39 10.56
CA ALA A 93 5.25 -6.36 10.36
C ALA A 93 4.85 -6.44 8.87
N LEU A 94 5.76 -6.03 7.97
CA LEU A 94 5.61 -6.12 6.53
C LEU A 94 5.95 -7.50 5.95
N ARG A 95 6.47 -8.41 6.78
CA ARG A 95 6.52 -9.82 6.40
C ARG A 95 5.08 -10.30 6.40
N THR A 96 4.61 -10.77 5.25
CA THR A 96 3.57 -11.81 5.25
C THR A 96 4.04 -12.82 6.28
N PRO A 97 3.21 -13.26 7.26
CA PRO A 97 3.59 -14.40 8.09
C PRO A 97 4.09 -15.43 7.09
N ALA A 98 5.37 -15.78 7.19
CA ALA A 98 5.92 -16.82 6.36
C ALA A 98 4.93 -17.98 6.49
N ASP A 99 4.62 -18.60 5.37
CA ASP A 99 3.98 -19.90 5.31
C ASP A 99 4.83 -20.84 6.19
N ASP A 100 4.61 -20.78 7.51
CA ASP A 100 5.43 -21.43 8.53
C ASP A 100 4.88 -22.85 8.61
N GLY A 101 5.29 -23.62 7.61
CA GLY A 101 5.01 -25.04 7.45
C GLY A 101 4.05 -25.33 6.28
N PRO A 102 4.35 -26.35 5.45
CA PRO A 102 3.38 -26.82 4.47
C PRO A 102 2.12 -27.19 5.25
N GLY A 103 0.99 -26.59 4.87
CA GLY A 103 -0.30 -27.01 5.42
C GLY A 103 -0.42 -28.54 5.32
N PRO A 104 -1.17 -29.20 6.22
CA PRO A 104 -1.49 -30.61 6.05
C PRO A 104 -2.50 -30.73 4.91
N TYR A 105 -2.06 -30.46 3.67
CA TYR A 105 -2.65 -31.06 2.49
C TYR A 105 -2.18 -32.50 2.50
N LEU A 106 -2.92 -33.28 3.30
CA LEU A 106 -3.03 -34.71 3.20
C LEU A 106 -3.25 -35.06 1.71
N ASP A 107 -2.40 -35.96 1.21
CA ASP A 107 -2.47 -36.70 -0.05
C ASP A 107 -3.68 -36.45 -0.95
N GLU A 108 -3.53 -35.58 -1.95
CA GLU A 108 -4.24 -35.74 -3.23
C GLU A 108 -3.40 -35.08 -4.34
N ASP A 109 -2.82 -35.93 -5.19
CA ASP A 109 -2.01 -35.58 -6.35
C ASP A 109 -2.90 -34.86 -7.41
N PRO A 110 -2.73 -33.56 -7.70
CA PRO A 110 -3.46 -32.94 -8.79
C PRO A 110 -2.61 -33.01 -10.07
N PRO A 111 -3.09 -33.65 -11.15
CA PRO A 111 -2.38 -33.64 -12.42
C PRO A 111 -2.59 -32.28 -13.08
N TYR A 112 -1.77 -31.29 -12.72
CA TYR A 112 -1.71 -30.04 -13.45
C TYR A 112 -0.28 -29.64 -13.78
N ARG A 113 0.29 -30.37 -14.75
CA ARG A 113 1.38 -29.86 -15.58
C ARG A 113 0.78 -28.82 -16.54
N GLY A 114 0.60 -27.59 -16.06
CA GLY A 114 -0.03 -26.52 -16.83
C GLY A 114 0.59 -25.17 -16.50
N THR A 115 1.37 -24.68 -17.45
CA THR A 115 1.94 -23.33 -17.56
C THR A 115 0.95 -22.24 -17.11
N GLY A 116 1.07 -21.77 -15.87
CA GLY A 116 0.33 -20.59 -15.38
C GLY A 116 1.08 -19.30 -15.77
N PRO A 117 0.40 -18.22 -16.14
CA PRO A 117 1.05 -16.98 -16.56
C PRO A 117 1.75 -16.33 -15.36
N VAL A 118 3.03 -16.00 -15.54
CA VAL A 118 3.77 -15.06 -14.68
C VAL A 118 2.94 -13.77 -14.61
N LEU A 119 2.43 -13.44 -13.43
CA LEU A 119 1.90 -12.10 -13.16
C LEU A 119 3.03 -11.10 -13.48
N PRO A 120 2.83 -10.12 -14.36
CA PRO A 120 3.87 -9.14 -14.63
C PRO A 120 4.09 -8.35 -13.34
N SER A 121 5.28 -8.49 -12.74
CA SER A 121 5.80 -7.54 -11.77
C SER A 121 5.79 -6.17 -12.44
N ARG A 122 4.72 -5.40 -12.24
CA ARG A 122 4.60 -4.04 -12.78
C ARG A 122 5.55 -3.16 -11.99
N GLY A 123 6.80 -3.12 -12.46
CA GLY A 123 7.79 -2.17 -12.03
C GLY A 123 7.34 -0.76 -12.37
N TYR A 124 6.70 -0.08 -11.41
CA TYR A 124 6.42 1.34 -11.52
C TYR A 124 7.65 2.14 -11.09
N ARG A 125 8.60 2.25 -12.03
CA ARG A 125 9.52 3.38 -12.06
C ARG A 125 8.78 4.61 -12.61
N ARG A 126 8.56 5.62 -11.78
CA ARG A 126 8.82 7.00 -12.21
C ARG A 126 9.11 7.90 -11.01
N ARG A 127 10.39 8.27 -10.92
CA ARG A 127 10.88 9.36 -10.07
C ARG A 127 10.16 10.65 -10.45
N LEU A 128 9.63 11.35 -9.45
CA LEU A 128 9.61 12.80 -9.43
C LEU A 128 10.35 13.23 -8.17
N ARG A 129 11.66 13.48 -8.34
CA ARG A 129 12.43 14.25 -7.37
C ARG A 129 11.82 15.65 -7.34
N LEU A 130 11.01 15.96 -6.34
CA LEU A 130 10.67 17.33 -6.02
C LEU A 130 11.84 17.91 -5.20
N PRO A 131 12.54 18.97 -5.68
CA PRO A 131 13.55 19.63 -4.88
C PRO A 131 12.86 20.36 -3.72
N TRP A 132 13.08 19.85 -2.51
CA TRP A 132 12.76 20.51 -1.26
C TRP A 132 13.47 21.88 -1.24
N ARG A 133 12.72 22.99 -1.35
CA ARG A 133 13.25 24.34 -1.15
C ARG A 133 12.99 24.77 0.30
N PRO A 134 14.02 25.03 1.11
CA PRO A 134 13.80 25.68 2.40
C PRO A 134 13.43 27.15 2.16
N ARG A 135 12.28 27.59 2.70
CA ARG A 135 11.96 29.01 2.84
C ARG A 135 12.93 29.61 3.86
N ARG A 136 13.73 30.61 3.45
CA ARG A 136 14.47 31.47 4.38
C ARG A 136 13.52 32.51 4.96
N PRO A 137 13.61 32.84 6.27
CA PRO A 137 13.00 34.04 6.82
C PRO A 137 13.92 35.24 6.54
N GLY A 138 13.32 36.34 6.12
CA GLY A 138 13.93 37.67 5.99
C GLY A 138 12.87 38.69 6.33
#